data_AF-A0A3M1YFR7-F1
#
_entry.id   AF-A0A3M1YFR7-F1
#
_cell.length_a   1.000
_cell.length_b   1.000
_cell.length_c   1.000
_cell.angle_alpha   90.00
_cell.angle_beta   90.00
_cell.angle_gamma   90.00
#
_symmetry.space_group_name_H-M   'P 1'
#
loop_
_entity.id
_entity.type
_entity.pdbx_description
1 polymer ?
#
loop_
_entity_poly.entity_id
_entity_poly.type
_entity_poly.pdbx_seq_one_letter_code
_entity_poly.pdbx_strand_id
1 'polypeptide(L)'
;MIDLWQYLGPVFDIREEVYPEMDVANLSLLATKRLVEYLLENTRSIHTEFRTFMSEDPVLIQSPKRLIEGIITGELIGAIGGEVMIAHCTIPELVFFFEEPGFITINYAPGISWNPMRLITLFEFFRMMRLLDPRITVRLSPYFFPPNWITRFDDAFKLYMTERI
;
A
#
# COMPACT_ATOMS: atom_id res chain seq x y z
N MET A 1 -4.30 -18.33 -14.57
CA MET A 1 -3.69 -18.14 -13.25
C MET A 1 -2.19 -18.08 -13.40
N ILE A 2 -1.68 -16.85 -13.46
CA ILE A 2 -0.24 -16.59 -13.40
C ILE A 2 0.30 -17.03 -12.03
N ASP A 3 1.44 -17.73 -12.03
CA ASP A 3 2.20 -17.92 -10.81
C ASP A 3 2.90 -16.59 -10.47
N LEU A 4 2.20 -15.75 -9.70
CA LEU A 4 2.71 -14.44 -9.27
C LEU A 4 4.07 -14.56 -8.58
N TRP A 5 4.29 -15.63 -7.81
CA TRP A 5 5.53 -15.82 -7.08
C TRP A 5 6.70 -16.12 -8.01
N GLN A 6 6.49 -16.99 -8.99
CA GLN A 6 7.53 -17.24 -9.99
C GLN A 6 7.91 -15.96 -10.76
N TYR A 7 6.93 -15.08 -11.02
CA TYR A 7 7.13 -13.89 -11.83
C TYR A 7 7.68 -12.68 -11.05
N LEU A 8 7.19 -12.47 -9.84
CA LEU A 8 7.46 -11.28 -9.02
C LEU A 8 8.11 -11.59 -7.67
N GLY A 9 8.25 -12.85 -7.26
CA GLY A 9 8.93 -13.23 -6.02
C GLY A 9 10.28 -12.53 -5.80
N PRO A 10 11.14 -12.40 -6.84
CA PRO A 10 12.40 -11.68 -6.70
C PRO A 10 12.28 -10.19 -6.35
N VAL A 11 11.14 -9.53 -6.56
CA VAL A 11 10.87 -8.13 -6.14
C VAL A 11 10.67 -8.04 -4.63
N PHE A 12 10.20 -9.12 -4.00
CA PHE A 12 9.84 -9.18 -2.58
C PHE A 12 10.88 -9.93 -1.73
N ASP A 13 11.76 -10.72 -2.35
CA ASP A 13 12.81 -11.52 -1.67
C ASP A 13 14.22 -10.87 -1.75
N ILE A 14 14.31 -9.58 -2.07
CA ILE A 14 15.60 -8.87 -2.16
C ILE A 14 16.21 -8.76 -0.77
N ARG A 15 17.45 -9.25 -0.58
CA ARG A 15 18.17 -9.26 0.71
C ARG A 15 18.92 -7.97 1.00
N GLU A 16 18.37 -6.83 0.61
CA GLU A 16 19.01 -5.53 0.84
C GLU A 16 18.33 -4.81 2.00
N GLU A 17 19.10 -4.05 2.79
CA GLU A 17 18.60 -3.15 3.86
C GLU A 17 17.84 -1.93 3.29
N VAL A 18 17.33 -2.06 2.07
CA VAL A 18 16.56 -1.06 1.36
C VAL A 18 15.11 -1.45 1.49
N TYR A 19 14.28 -0.47 1.84
CA TYR A 19 12.85 -0.61 1.97
C TYR A 19 12.19 -0.13 0.68
N PRO A 20 11.86 -1.04 -0.27
CA PRO A 20 11.39 -0.63 -1.58
C PRO A 20 9.96 -0.12 -1.51
N GLU A 21 9.57 0.63 -2.54
CA GLU A 21 8.31 1.35 -2.55
C GLU A 21 7.44 1.00 -3.75
N MET A 22 6.14 1.09 -3.53
CA MET A 22 5.09 1.00 -4.53
C MET A 22 4.22 2.25 -4.46
N ASP A 23 3.88 2.79 -5.62
CA ASP A 23 3.08 3.99 -5.73
C ASP A 23 1.63 3.61 -5.99
N VAL A 24 0.72 4.15 -5.19
CA VAL A 24 -0.72 4.10 -5.43
C VAL A 24 -1.18 5.51 -5.77
N ALA A 25 -1.66 5.70 -7.00
CA ALA A 25 -2.12 7.00 -7.48
C ALA A 25 -3.60 6.96 -7.89
N ASN A 26 -4.17 8.15 -8.08
CA ASN A 26 -5.56 8.37 -8.49
C ASN A 26 -6.58 7.89 -7.45
N LEU A 27 -6.26 7.96 -6.15
CA LEU A 27 -7.25 7.72 -5.11
C LEU A 27 -8.24 8.89 -5.04
N SER A 28 -9.54 8.62 -5.18
CA SER A 28 -10.54 9.61 -4.82
C SER A 28 -10.61 9.80 -3.31
N LEU A 29 -11.12 10.95 -2.86
CA LEU A 29 -11.33 11.24 -1.43
C LEU A 29 -12.14 10.14 -0.72
N LEU A 30 -13.15 9.58 -1.40
CA LEU A 30 -13.94 8.47 -0.88
C LEU A 30 -13.11 7.19 -0.77
N ALA A 31 -12.30 6.85 -1.78
CA ALA A 31 -11.43 5.69 -1.72
C ALA A 31 -10.36 5.84 -0.62
N THR A 32 -9.74 7.02 -0.49
CA THR A 32 -8.80 7.32 0.61
C THR A 32 -9.47 7.15 1.97
N LYS A 33 -10.68 7.70 2.15
CA LYS A 33 -11.46 7.50 3.38
C LYS A 33 -11.62 6.01 3.71
N ARG A 34 -12.14 5.24 2.75
CA ARG A 34 -12.42 3.81 2.94
C ARG A 34 -11.17 2.99 3.18
N LEU A 35 -10.07 3.34 2.53
CA LEU A 35 -8.77 2.72 2.74
C LEU A 35 -8.27 2.97 4.16
N VAL A 36 -8.29 4.23 4.63
CA VAL A 36 -7.84 4.56 5.99
C VAL A 36 -8.73 3.89 7.04
N GLU A 37 -10.05 3.92 6.87
CA GLU A 37 -11.00 3.17 7.72
C GLU A 37 -10.62 1.67 7.77
N TYR A 38 -10.38 1.08 6.61
CA TYR A 38 -10.00 -0.33 6.50
C TYR A 38 -8.67 -0.62 7.22
N LEU A 39 -7.64 0.19 7.01
CA LEU A 39 -6.34 0.04 7.65
C LEU A 39 -6.45 0.13 9.17
N LEU A 40 -7.23 1.08 9.70
CA LEU A 40 -7.40 1.23 11.14
C LEU A 40 -8.13 0.04 11.79
N GLU A 41 -9.01 -0.63 11.06
CA GLU A 41 -9.79 -1.77 11.56
C GLU A 41 -9.11 -3.14 11.34
N ASN A 42 -8.33 -3.28 10.27
CA ASN A 42 -7.84 -4.58 9.78
C ASN A 42 -6.31 -4.72 9.82
N THR A 43 -5.62 -3.81 10.49
CA THR A 43 -4.15 -3.87 10.63
C THR A 43 -3.77 -4.28 12.06
N ARG A 44 -2.84 -5.23 12.18
CA ARG A 44 -2.25 -5.59 13.48
C ARG A 44 -1.02 -4.73 13.74
N SER A 45 -0.77 -4.44 15.02
CA SER A 45 0.39 -3.65 15.46
C SER A 45 0.47 -2.30 14.76
N ILE A 46 -0.63 -1.55 14.77
CA ILE A 46 -0.69 -0.25 14.08
C ILE A 46 0.29 0.73 14.70
N HIS A 47 1.14 1.29 13.85
CA HIS A 47 2.01 2.42 14.15
C HIS A 47 1.55 3.61 13.30
N THR A 48 1.41 4.79 13.90
CA THR A 48 1.02 5.99 13.17
C THR A 48 1.92 7.15 13.54
N GLU A 49 2.38 7.87 12.54
CA GLU A 49 3.14 9.11 12.73
C GLU A 49 2.62 10.14 11.73
N PHE A 50 2.05 11.23 12.24
CA PHE A 50 1.47 12.28 11.43
C PHE A 50 1.93 13.64 11.90
N ARG A 51 2.03 14.57 10.96
CA ARG A 51 2.34 15.97 11.18
C ARG A 51 1.47 16.84 10.29
N THR A 52 1.42 18.13 10.58
CA THR A 52 0.77 19.09 9.68
C THR A 52 1.74 19.52 8.59
N PHE A 53 1.25 19.97 7.43
CA PHE A 53 2.15 20.55 6.41
C PHE A 53 2.97 21.76 6.92
N MET A 54 2.46 22.46 7.94
CA MET A 54 3.06 23.67 8.50
C MET A 54 4.08 23.43 9.63
N SER A 55 4.21 22.19 10.12
CA SER A 55 5.10 21.86 11.24
C SER A 55 5.69 20.47 11.10
N GLU A 56 6.96 20.33 11.48
CA GLU A 56 7.63 19.02 11.53
C GLU A 56 7.30 18.23 12.79
N ASP A 57 6.68 18.87 13.79
CA ASP A 57 6.33 18.22 15.05
C ASP A 57 5.17 17.22 14.83
N PRO A 58 5.28 16.00 15.37
CA PRO A 58 4.18 15.03 15.34
C PRO A 58 2.93 15.58 16.04
N VAL A 59 1.77 15.40 15.41
CA VAL A 59 0.49 15.77 16.00
C VAL A 59 -0.16 14.61 16.73
N LEU A 60 -0.71 14.91 17.91
CA LEU A 60 -1.54 13.95 18.63
C LEU A 60 -2.92 13.86 17.98
N ILE A 61 -3.21 12.71 17.36
CA ILE A 61 -4.50 12.42 16.75
C ILE A 61 -5.50 11.99 17.84
N GLN A 62 -6.50 12.83 18.08
CA GLN A 62 -7.51 12.59 19.12
C GLN A 62 -8.60 11.59 18.71
N SER A 63 -8.79 11.32 17.41
CA SER A 63 -9.79 10.35 16.94
C SER A 63 -9.51 9.89 15.50
N PRO A 64 -9.95 8.67 15.11
CA PRO A 64 -9.90 8.18 13.73
C PRO A 64 -10.56 9.12 12.72
N LYS A 65 -11.68 9.74 13.09
CA LYS A 65 -12.41 10.66 12.22
C LYS A 65 -11.56 11.87 11.84
N ARG A 66 -10.88 12.50 12.82
CA ARG A 66 -10.00 13.64 12.55
C ARG A 66 -8.80 13.27 11.70
N LEU A 67 -8.25 12.07 11.91
CA LEU A 67 -7.18 11.56 11.06
C LEU A 67 -7.61 11.47 9.59
N ILE A 68 -8.73 10.80 9.35
CA ILE A 68 -9.29 10.61 8.01
C ILE A 68 -9.57 11.97 7.35
N GLU A 69 -10.23 12.88 8.07
CA GLU A 69 -10.54 14.22 7.55
C GLU A 69 -9.26 15.00 7.20
N GLY A 70 -8.25 14.99 8.08
CA GLY A 70 -6.98 15.68 7.86
C GLY A 70 -6.16 15.11 6.70
N ILE A 71 -6.15 13.79 6.51
CA ILE A 71 -5.49 13.14 5.36
C ILE A 71 -6.20 13.56 4.06
N ILE A 72 -7.54 13.50 4.03
CA ILE A 72 -8.33 13.78 2.83
C ILE A 72 -8.20 15.25 2.40
N THR A 73 -8.12 16.16 3.36
CA THR A 73 -7.92 17.59 3.08
C THR A 73 -6.47 17.95 2.76
N GLY A 74 -5.52 17.04 2.99
CA GLY A 74 -4.08 17.32 2.89
C GLY A 74 -3.53 18.17 4.04
N GLU A 75 -4.30 18.36 5.12
CA GLU A 75 -3.84 19.04 6.33
C GLU A 75 -2.82 18.18 7.08
N LEU A 76 -3.02 16.87 7.08
CA LEU A 76 -2.15 15.87 7.70
C LEU A 76 -1.38 15.10 6.64
N ILE A 77 -0.07 15.03 6.85
CA ILE A 77 0.83 14.13 6.13
C ILE A 77 1.50 13.19 7.12
N GLY A 78 1.77 11.96 6.71
CA GLY A 78 2.33 10.98 7.63
C GLY A 78 2.18 9.55 7.16
N ALA A 79 2.33 8.62 8.09
CA ALA A 79 2.37 7.21 7.81
C ALA A 79 1.44 6.40 8.72
N ILE A 80 0.85 5.34 8.16
CA ILE A 80 0.24 4.23 8.89
C ILE A 80 1.06 2.98 8.58
N GLY A 81 1.69 2.39 9.58
CA GLY A 81 2.45 1.15 9.48
C GLY A 81 1.75 -0.01 10.17
N GLY A 82 1.91 -1.21 9.64
CA GLY A 82 1.54 -2.45 10.33
C GLY A 82 1.24 -3.62 9.39
N GLU A 83 0.78 -4.72 9.97
CA GLU A 83 0.48 -5.95 9.24
C GLU A 83 -1.01 -6.00 8.84
N VAL A 84 -1.30 -5.73 7.57
CA VAL A 84 -2.66 -5.68 7.04
C VAL A 84 -3.22 -7.10 6.85
N MET A 85 -4.44 -7.34 7.32
CA MET A 85 -5.11 -8.64 7.23
C MET A 85 -6.23 -8.63 6.17
N ILE A 86 -6.17 -9.55 5.23
CA ILE A 86 -7.16 -9.76 4.16
C ILE A 86 -7.62 -11.21 4.20
N ALA A 87 -8.92 -11.47 4.40
CA ALA A 87 -9.49 -12.82 4.39
C ALA A 87 -8.71 -13.85 5.25
N HIS A 88 -8.36 -13.45 6.48
CA HIS A 88 -7.54 -14.23 7.44
C HIS A 88 -6.07 -14.49 7.05
N CYS A 89 -5.61 -13.93 5.93
CA CYS A 89 -4.20 -13.90 5.55
C CYS A 89 -3.59 -12.55 5.91
N THR A 90 -2.42 -12.57 6.54
CA THR A 90 -1.71 -11.35 6.95
C THR A 90 -0.57 -11.07 5.98
N ILE A 91 -0.58 -9.88 5.38
CA ILE A 91 0.51 -9.36 4.57
C ILE A 91 1.66 -8.99 5.54
N PRO A 92 2.94 -9.22 5.17
CA PRO A 92 4.06 -8.65 5.90
C PRO A 92 3.87 -7.16 6.13
N GLU A 93 4.55 -6.62 7.14
CA GLU A 93 4.45 -5.22 7.51
C GLU A 93 4.59 -4.29 6.30
N LEU A 94 3.61 -3.41 6.14
CA LEU A 94 3.57 -2.35 5.14
C LEU A 94 3.49 -1.01 5.85
N VAL A 95 4.12 0.01 5.27
CA VAL A 95 4.00 1.39 5.73
C VAL A 95 3.38 2.23 4.60
N PHE A 96 2.22 2.81 4.88
CA PHE A 96 1.45 3.64 3.96
C PHE A 96 1.71 5.11 4.24
N PHE A 97 2.44 5.77 3.36
CA PHE A 97 2.74 7.20 3.43
C PHE A 97 1.68 8.01 2.68
N PHE A 98 1.02 8.90 3.41
CA PHE A 98 0.04 9.87 2.91
C PHE A 98 0.74 11.23 2.81
N GLU A 99 1.36 11.51 1.68
CA GLU A 99 2.14 12.74 1.47
C GLU A 99 1.33 13.82 0.76
N GLU A 100 0.41 13.43 -0.11
CA GLU A 100 -0.48 14.34 -0.83
C GLU A 100 -1.85 13.69 -1.10
N PRO A 101 -2.92 14.50 -1.25
CA PRO A 101 -4.25 13.97 -1.55
C PRO A 101 -4.29 13.21 -2.87
N GLY A 102 -4.71 11.95 -2.81
CA GLY A 102 -4.91 11.11 -3.99
C GLY A 102 -3.71 10.26 -4.39
N PHE A 103 -2.62 10.33 -3.63
CA PHE A 103 -1.41 9.55 -3.80
C PHE A 103 -0.96 8.94 -2.46
N ILE A 104 -0.50 7.70 -2.49
CA ILE A 104 0.04 6.99 -1.33
C ILE A 104 1.26 6.21 -1.79
N THR A 105 2.36 6.32 -1.04
CA THR A 105 3.52 5.44 -1.20
C THR A 105 3.40 4.30 -0.21
N ILE A 106 3.54 3.07 -0.69
CA ILE A 106 3.54 1.86 0.14
C ILE A 106 4.96 1.33 0.19
N ASN A 107 5.54 1.42 1.37
CA ASN A 107 6.84 0.85 1.66
C ASN A 107 6.67 -0.55 2.27
N TYR A 108 7.58 -1.47 1.95
CA TYR A 108 7.55 -2.84 2.48
C TYR A 108 8.94 -3.35 2.85
N ALA A 109 9.02 -4.20 3.87
CA ALA A 109 10.25 -4.90 4.21
C ALA A 109 10.42 -6.14 3.31
N PRO A 110 11.51 -6.26 2.53
CA PRO A 110 11.74 -7.42 1.69
C PRO A 110 12.33 -8.59 2.50
N GLY A 111 12.33 -9.79 1.91
CA GLY A 111 13.00 -10.98 2.43
C GLY A 111 12.06 -12.11 2.85
N ILE A 112 12.51 -12.94 3.79
CA ILE A 112 11.94 -14.27 4.09
C ILE A 112 10.50 -14.26 4.59
N SER A 113 9.97 -13.10 4.99
CA SER A 113 8.58 -12.95 5.36
C SER A 113 7.68 -13.09 4.11
N TRP A 114 8.17 -12.85 2.91
CA TRP A 114 7.37 -13.01 1.70
C TRP A 114 7.31 -14.47 1.24
N ASN A 115 6.13 -14.86 0.74
CA ASN A 115 5.87 -16.16 0.15
C ASN A 115 4.74 -16.04 -0.88
N PRO A 116 4.45 -17.08 -1.69
CA PRO A 116 3.42 -17.00 -2.71
C PRO A 116 2.07 -16.53 -2.20
N MET A 117 1.65 -16.99 -1.02
CA MET A 117 0.35 -16.65 -0.46
C MET A 117 0.27 -15.18 -0.04
N ARG A 118 1.33 -14.66 0.57
CA ARG A 118 1.41 -13.25 0.99
C ARG A 118 1.41 -12.30 -0.21
N LEU A 119 2.08 -12.69 -1.30
CA LEU A 119 2.05 -11.93 -2.55
C LEU A 119 0.65 -11.91 -3.19
N ILE A 120 -0.03 -13.06 -3.25
CA ILE A 120 -1.43 -13.11 -3.71
C ILE A 120 -2.32 -12.24 -2.82
N THR A 121 -2.12 -12.28 -1.50
CA THR A 121 -2.89 -11.46 -0.54
C THR A 121 -2.68 -9.97 -0.77
N LEU A 122 -1.45 -9.54 -1.08
CA LEU A 122 -1.17 -8.16 -1.48
C LEU A 122 -1.89 -7.77 -2.78
N PHE A 123 -1.93 -8.66 -3.77
CA PHE A 123 -2.67 -8.42 -5.01
C PHE A 123 -4.19 -8.36 -4.81
N GLU A 124 -4.73 -9.17 -3.89
CA GLU A 124 -6.12 -9.07 -3.45
C GLU A 124 -6.41 -7.74 -2.76
N PHE A 125 -5.49 -7.26 -1.92
CA PHE A 125 -5.62 -5.94 -1.33
C PHE A 125 -5.68 -4.83 -2.40
N PHE A 126 -4.78 -4.87 -3.39
CA PHE A 126 -4.84 -3.93 -4.51
C PHE A 126 -6.12 -4.06 -5.34
N ARG A 127 -6.64 -5.28 -5.51
CA ARG A 127 -7.94 -5.52 -6.16
C ARG A 127 -9.07 -4.85 -5.39
N MET A 128 -9.09 -5.01 -4.06
CA MET A 128 -10.05 -4.34 -3.18
C MET A 128 -9.97 -2.82 -3.31
N MET A 129 -8.76 -2.24 -3.37
CA MET A 129 -8.59 -0.81 -3.61
C MET A 129 -9.21 -0.39 -4.94
N ARG A 130 -8.97 -1.12 -6.03
CA ARG A 130 -9.59 -0.83 -7.34
C ARG A 130 -11.11 -1.02 -7.38
N LEU A 131 -11.68 -1.84 -6.49
CA LEU A 131 -13.14 -1.92 -6.32
C LEU A 131 -13.71 -0.66 -5.64
N LEU A 132 -12.92 0.06 -4.84
CA LEU A 132 -13.31 1.35 -4.27
C LEU A 132 -13.29 2.46 -5.33
N ASP A 133 -12.25 2.50 -6.17
CA ASP A 133 -12.17 3.41 -7.32
C ASP A 133 -11.40 2.75 -8.48
N PRO A 134 -12.07 2.46 -9.62
CA PRO A 134 -11.46 1.76 -10.76
C PRO A 134 -10.27 2.48 -11.40
N ARG A 135 -10.12 3.79 -11.13
CA ARG A 135 -9.03 4.64 -11.65
C ARG A 135 -7.74 4.46 -10.87
N ILE A 136 -7.77 3.83 -9.69
CA ILE A 136 -6.58 3.59 -8.89
C ILE A 136 -5.57 2.77 -9.71
N THR A 137 -4.34 3.28 -9.72
CA THR A 137 -3.19 2.62 -10.32
C THR A 137 -2.19 2.26 -9.22
N VAL A 138 -1.63 1.05 -9.29
CA VAL A 138 -0.58 0.58 -8.40
C VAL A 138 0.62 0.21 -9.25
N ARG A 139 1.80 0.72 -8.91
CA ARG A 139 3.04 0.48 -9.67
C ARG A 139 4.24 0.36 -8.73
N LEU A 140 5.30 -0.31 -9.18
CA LEU A 140 6.59 -0.24 -8.49
C LEU A 140 7.21 1.15 -8.66
N SER A 141 7.84 1.68 -7.61
CA SER A 141 8.52 2.98 -7.67
C SER A 141 9.74 2.90 -8.61
N PRO A 142 9.88 3.83 -9.57
CA PRO A 142 11.02 3.86 -10.48
C PRO A 142 12.35 4.22 -9.81
N TYR A 143 12.30 4.70 -8.57
CA TYR A 143 13.49 5.00 -7.78
C TYR A 143 14.22 3.71 -7.34
N PHE A 144 13.45 2.67 -7.00
CA PHE A 144 13.99 1.40 -6.50
C PHE A 144 14.09 0.33 -7.57
N PHE A 145 13.27 0.41 -8.62
CA PHE A 145 13.15 -0.66 -9.61
C PHE A 145 13.53 -0.21 -11.02
N PRO A 146 14.36 -0.99 -11.73
CA PRO A 146 14.63 -0.73 -13.13
C PRO A 146 13.36 -0.96 -14.00
N PRO A 147 13.27 -0.34 -15.18
CA PRO A 147 12.07 -0.36 -16.02
C PRO A 147 11.52 -1.75 -16.35
N ASN A 148 12.37 -2.77 -16.49
CA ASN A 148 11.93 -4.13 -16.77
C ASN A 148 11.12 -4.74 -15.61
N TRP A 149 11.46 -4.44 -14.36
CA TRP A 149 10.68 -4.91 -13.19
C TRP A 149 9.34 -4.20 -13.09
N ILE A 150 9.32 -2.89 -13.37
CA ILE A 150 8.09 -2.10 -13.41
C ILE A 150 7.13 -2.67 -14.46
N THR A 151 7.59 -2.89 -15.69
CA THR A 151 6.76 -3.48 -16.75
C THR A 151 6.24 -4.87 -16.37
N ARG A 152 7.09 -5.72 -15.78
CA ARG A 152 6.68 -7.06 -15.33
C ARG A 152 5.59 -6.99 -14.27
N PHE A 153 5.71 -6.08 -13.31
CA PHE A 153 4.70 -5.86 -12.28
C PHE A 153 3.40 -5.37 -12.90
N ASP A 154 3.45 -4.36 -13.78
CA ASP A 154 2.28 -3.82 -14.47
C ASP A 154 1.53 -4.90 -15.28
N ASP A 155 2.27 -5.76 -15.99
CA ASP A 155 1.70 -6.86 -16.78
C ASP A 155 1.03 -7.92 -15.88
N ALA A 156 1.71 -8.32 -14.80
CA ALA A 156 1.17 -9.28 -13.83
C ALA A 156 -0.07 -8.72 -13.13
N PHE A 157 -0.04 -7.44 -12.76
CA PHE A 157 -1.17 -6.75 -12.14
C PHE A 157 -2.36 -6.66 -13.09
N LYS A 158 -2.13 -6.27 -14.34
CA LYS A 158 -3.17 -6.24 -15.37
C LYS A 158 -3.81 -7.61 -15.58
N LEU A 159 -2.98 -8.66 -15.71
CA LEU A 159 -3.47 -10.02 -15.88
C LEU A 159 -4.31 -10.47 -14.68
N TYR A 160 -3.81 -10.26 -13.47
CA TYR A 160 -4.51 -10.60 -12.22
C TYR A 160 -5.89 -9.93 -12.13
N MET A 161 -5.98 -8.65 -12.52
CA MET A 161 -7.25 -7.90 -12.49
C MET A 161 -8.26 -8.35 -13.54
N THR A 162 -7.82 -9.06 -14.58
CA THR A 162 -8.69 -9.57 -15.66
C THR A 162 -9.14 -11.00 -15.46
N GLU A 163 -8.37 -11.81 -14.73
CA GLU A 163 -8.76 -13.18 -14.40
C GLU A 163 -9.88 -13.14 -13.34
N ARG A 164 -11.11 -13.50 -13.74
CA ARG A 164 -12.22 -13.70 -12.82
C ARG A 164 -11.94 -14.99 -12.02
N ILE A 165 -11.62 -14.85 -10.74
CA ILE A 165 -11.74 -15.94 -9.75
C ILE A 165 -13.19 -15.98 -9.28
#